data_AF-A0AA39MG67-F1
#
_entry.id   AF-A0AA39MG67-F1
#
_cell.length_a   1.000
_cell.length_b   1.000
_cell.length_c   1.000
_cell.angle_alpha   90.00
_cell.angle_beta   90.00
_cell.angle_gamma   90.00
#
_symmetry.space_group_name_H-M   'P 1'
#
loop_
_entity.id
_entity.type
_entity.pdbx_description
1 polymer ?
#
loop_
_entity_poly.entity_id
_entity_poly.type
_entity_poly.pdbx_seq_one_letter_code
_entity_poly.pdbx_strand_id
1 'polypeptide(L)'
;MSEPSDSLSFPPEIWDAIIDQLQYDKWSLLRASLACRALYPRTRVHLFSRAVLSTESSCIRLAKLIALSPKLALLFKTLSIAITKGNDPDSRVYEALTVIESLVNLTQLTLTGGDWSRMPDTVVSSLQSYSYRSLVVNPFFSFRAIGDICSLLQNSPGLQWASFRCKGNFTEECHLSHSLRCIPAPVRLQIDDTASSVPFEIFLKLATSSRSCPFSFRNVHTLSLALSGQSRILRQLLNQYLVLLGTSLKFLHVNHTPGFLL
;
A
#
# COMPACT_ATOMS: atom_id res chain seq x y z
N MET A 1 -19.08 -58.81 0.34
CA MET A 1 -19.62 -57.56 0.90
C MET A 1 -18.42 -56.82 1.45
N SER A 2 -17.81 -55.98 0.62
CA SER A 2 -16.55 -55.30 0.95
C SER A 2 -16.91 -53.88 1.35
N GLU A 3 -16.52 -53.49 2.57
CA GLU A 3 -16.68 -52.11 3.04
C GLU A 3 -16.00 -51.14 2.06
N PRO A 4 -16.62 -50.00 1.72
CA PRO A 4 -15.93 -48.98 0.96
C PRO A 4 -14.83 -48.43 1.85
N SER A 5 -13.58 -48.71 1.49
CA SER A 5 -12.40 -48.12 2.09
C SER A 5 -12.59 -46.61 2.16
N ASP A 6 -12.67 -46.08 3.39
CA ASP A 6 -12.70 -44.65 3.66
C ASP A 6 -11.58 -43.99 2.88
N SER A 7 -11.97 -43.30 1.81
CA SER A 7 -11.07 -42.63 0.89
C SER A 7 -10.18 -41.68 1.69
N LEU A 8 -8.87 -41.77 1.46
CA LEU A 8 -7.82 -40.84 1.87
C LEU A 8 -8.27 -39.39 1.72
N SER A 9 -8.97 -38.86 2.71
CA SER A 9 -9.35 -37.46 2.78
C SER A 9 -8.31 -36.78 3.63
N PHE A 10 -7.49 -35.94 2.99
CA PHE A 10 -6.54 -35.14 3.75
C PHE A 10 -7.30 -34.26 4.77
N PRO A 11 -6.71 -34.00 5.95
CA PRO A 11 -7.24 -33.04 6.89
C PRO A 11 -7.46 -31.67 6.23
N PRO A 12 -8.45 -30.87 6.67
CA PRO A 12 -8.72 -29.55 6.13
C PRO A 12 -7.48 -28.64 6.09
N GLU A 13 -6.57 -28.76 7.06
CA GLU A 13 -5.33 -27.99 7.15
C GLU A 13 -4.40 -28.26 5.96
N ILE A 14 -4.35 -29.50 5.49
CA ILE A 14 -3.52 -29.88 4.34
C ILE A 14 -4.13 -29.34 3.05
N TRP A 15 -5.46 -29.42 2.91
CA TRP A 15 -6.15 -28.79 1.79
C TRP A 15 -5.95 -27.28 1.77
N ASP A 16 -6.06 -26.63 2.92
CA ASP A 16 -5.83 -25.20 3.06
C ASP A 16 -4.40 -24.82 2.67
N ALA A 17 -3.41 -25.59 3.10
CA ALA A 17 -2.00 -25.38 2.75
C ALA A 17 -1.74 -25.56 1.24
N ILE A 18 -2.41 -26.50 0.58
CA ILE A 18 -2.35 -26.67 -0.88
C ILE A 18 -2.95 -25.45 -1.58
N ILE A 19 -4.13 -25.01 -1.16
CA ILE A 19 -4.79 -23.82 -1.72
C ILE A 19 -3.97 -22.55 -1.49
N ASP A 20 -3.24 -22.45 -0.37
CA ASP A 20 -2.34 -21.33 -0.08
C ASP A 20 -1.19 -21.21 -1.09
N GLN A 21 -0.72 -22.31 -1.66
CA GLN A 21 0.27 -22.27 -2.74
C GLN A 21 -0.27 -21.62 -4.02
N LEU A 22 -1.60 -21.61 -4.19
CA LEU A 22 -2.27 -21.03 -5.35
C LEU A 22 -2.63 -19.55 -5.18
N GLN A 23 -2.29 -18.91 -4.05
CA GLN A 23 -2.74 -17.55 -3.71
C GLN A 23 -2.48 -16.48 -4.78
N TYR A 24 -1.48 -16.66 -5.65
CA TYR A 24 -1.14 -15.76 -6.74
C TYR A 24 -1.65 -16.20 -8.13
N ASP A 25 -2.19 -17.42 -8.24
CA ASP A 25 -2.77 -17.96 -9.46
C ASP A 25 -4.30 -17.96 -9.37
N LYS A 26 -4.91 -16.85 -9.79
CA LYS A 26 -6.37 -16.68 -9.78
C LYS A 26 -7.09 -17.71 -10.66
N TRP A 27 -6.48 -18.16 -11.76
CA TRP A 27 -7.12 -19.12 -12.66
C TRP A 27 -7.23 -20.49 -12.00
N SER A 28 -6.14 -20.94 -11.37
CA SER A 28 -6.13 -22.19 -10.62
C SER A 28 -7.04 -22.12 -9.39
N LEU A 29 -7.07 -21.00 -8.66
CA LEU A 29 -8.01 -20.78 -7.54
C LEU A 29 -9.48 -20.86 -7.96
N LEU A 30 -9.84 -20.26 -9.10
CA LEU A 30 -11.20 -20.33 -9.64
C LEU A 30 -11.58 -21.77 -9.96
N ARG A 31 -10.71 -22.52 -10.65
CA ARG A 31 -10.94 -23.94 -10.96
C ARG A 31 -11.07 -24.77 -9.69
N ALA A 32 -10.19 -24.56 -8.71
CA ALA A 32 -10.25 -25.25 -7.43
C ALA A 32 -11.55 -24.95 -6.66
N SER A 33 -12.04 -23.70 -6.70
CA SER A 33 -13.29 -23.31 -6.03
C SER A 33 -14.54 -23.98 -6.61
N LEU A 34 -14.47 -24.47 -7.85
CA LEU A 34 -15.54 -25.16 -8.55
C LEU A 34 -15.43 -26.69 -8.43
N ALA A 35 -14.28 -27.22 -8.02
CA ALA A 35 -14.04 -28.66 -7.97
C ALA A 35 -14.81 -29.35 -6.84
N CYS A 36 -14.81 -28.78 -5.63
CA CYS A 36 -15.63 -29.29 -4.52
C CYS A 36 -15.91 -28.22 -3.45
N ARG A 37 -16.97 -28.43 -2.67
CA ARG A 37 -17.40 -27.51 -1.60
C ARG A 37 -16.40 -27.39 -0.46
N ALA A 38 -15.58 -28.39 -0.22
CA ALA A 38 -14.58 -28.38 0.86
C ALA A 38 -13.47 -27.35 0.60
N LEU A 39 -13.11 -27.10 -0.66
CA LEU A 39 -12.07 -26.12 -1.04
C LEU A 39 -12.62 -24.70 -1.12
N TYR A 40 -13.95 -24.54 -1.11
CA TYR A 40 -14.61 -23.27 -1.30
C TYR A 40 -14.24 -22.20 -0.25
N PRO A 41 -14.20 -22.49 1.07
CA PRO A 41 -13.90 -21.48 2.08
C PRO A 41 -12.52 -20.84 1.88
N ARG A 42 -11.48 -21.66 1.68
CA ARG A 42 -10.10 -21.17 1.54
C ARG A 42 -9.84 -20.50 0.19
N THR A 43 -10.35 -21.07 -0.91
CA THR A 43 -10.21 -20.43 -2.24
C THR A 43 -10.86 -19.06 -2.27
N ARG A 44 -12.01 -18.89 -1.62
CA ARG A 44 -12.72 -17.61 -1.51
C ARG A 44 -11.90 -16.55 -0.76
N VAL A 45 -11.15 -16.93 0.29
CA VAL A 45 -10.25 -15.99 0.98
C VAL A 45 -9.22 -15.39 0.02
N HIS A 46 -8.60 -16.22 -0.82
CA HIS A 46 -7.59 -15.74 -1.77
C HIS A 46 -8.18 -14.98 -2.95
N LEU A 47 -9.30 -15.47 -3.51
CA LEU A 47 -9.99 -14.82 -4.63
C LEU A 47 -10.47 -13.41 -4.30
N PHE A 48 -10.92 -13.19 -3.06
CA PHE A 48 -11.44 -11.91 -2.58
C PHE A 48 -10.51 -11.19 -1.60
N SER A 49 -9.20 -11.48 -1.66
CA SER A 49 -8.19 -10.81 -0.81
C SER A 49 -7.82 -9.41 -1.30
N ARG A 50 -7.94 -9.16 -2.61
CA ARG A 50 -7.43 -7.96 -3.29
C ARG A 50 -8.47 -7.28 -4.16
N ALA A 51 -8.70 -6.00 -3.93
CA ALA A 51 -9.49 -5.12 -4.77
C ALA A 51 -8.58 -4.21 -5.61
N VAL A 52 -8.94 -4.00 -6.88
CA VAL A 52 -8.28 -3.03 -7.78
C VAL A 52 -9.37 -2.11 -8.32
N LEU A 53 -9.25 -0.83 -8.00
CA LEU A 53 -10.19 0.23 -8.37
C LEU A 53 -9.48 1.19 -9.33
N SER A 54 -9.77 1.07 -10.62
CA SER A 54 -9.11 1.86 -11.67
C SER A 54 -10.07 2.65 -12.55
N THR A 55 -11.35 2.29 -12.53
CA THR A 55 -12.43 2.89 -13.30
C THR A 55 -13.70 2.92 -12.46
N GLU A 56 -14.65 3.78 -12.82
CA GLU A 56 -15.98 3.82 -12.20
C GLU A 56 -16.65 2.43 -12.25
N SER A 57 -16.54 1.76 -13.40
CA SER A 57 -17.09 0.41 -13.59
C SER A 57 -16.50 -0.62 -12.63
N SER A 58 -15.22 -0.54 -12.27
CA SER A 58 -14.60 -1.43 -11.28
C SER A 58 -15.15 -1.21 -9.87
N CYS A 59 -15.38 0.05 -9.49
CA CYS A 59 -15.98 0.43 -8.22
C CYS A 59 -17.43 -0.05 -8.13
N ILE A 60 -18.24 0.19 -9.16
CA ILE A 60 -19.64 -0.26 -9.22
C ILE A 60 -19.74 -1.78 -9.14
N ARG A 61 -18.85 -2.51 -9.83
CA ARG A 61 -18.81 -3.98 -9.76
C ARG A 61 -18.49 -4.47 -8.36
N LEU A 62 -17.54 -3.84 -7.67
CA LEU A 62 -17.23 -4.19 -6.28
C LEU A 62 -18.41 -3.88 -5.36
N ALA A 63 -19.05 -2.72 -5.52
CA ALA A 63 -20.21 -2.34 -4.72
C ALA A 63 -21.37 -3.33 -4.89
N LYS A 64 -21.68 -3.72 -6.12
CA LYS A 64 -22.68 -4.77 -6.42
C LYS A 64 -22.31 -6.11 -5.80
N LEU A 65 -21.04 -6.52 -5.89
CA LEU A 65 -20.56 -7.76 -5.29
C LEU A 65 -20.73 -7.77 -3.77
N ILE A 66 -20.38 -6.67 -3.10
CA ILE A 66 -20.53 -6.52 -1.64
C ILE A 66 -22.00 -6.49 -1.26
N ALA A 67 -22.85 -5.78 -2.01
CA ALA A 67 -24.30 -5.74 -1.77
C ALA A 67 -24.93 -7.15 -1.85
N LEU A 68 -24.51 -7.96 -2.82
CA LEU A 68 -24.97 -9.35 -2.96
C LEU A 68 -24.41 -10.29 -1.87
N SER A 69 -23.26 -9.97 -1.28
CA SER A 69 -22.60 -10.82 -0.29
C SER A 69 -21.75 -9.99 0.67
N PRO A 70 -22.37 -9.34 1.68
CA PRO A 70 -21.66 -8.40 2.56
C PRO A 70 -20.47 -9.02 3.30
N LYS A 71 -20.54 -10.32 3.61
CA LYS A 71 -19.44 -11.08 4.24
C LYS A 71 -18.14 -11.10 3.40
N LEU A 72 -18.21 -10.84 2.09
CA LEU A 72 -17.02 -10.72 1.24
C LEU A 72 -16.17 -9.49 1.59
N ALA A 73 -16.80 -8.43 2.07
CA ALA A 73 -16.09 -7.20 2.45
C ALA A 73 -14.98 -7.46 3.49
N LEU A 74 -15.21 -8.43 4.38
CA LEU A 74 -14.27 -8.85 5.43
C LEU A 74 -13.02 -9.55 4.89
N LEU A 75 -13.06 -10.06 3.65
CA LEU A 75 -11.97 -10.82 3.06
C LEU A 75 -10.91 -9.93 2.39
N PHE A 76 -11.28 -8.70 2.00
CA PHE A 76 -10.37 -7.78 1.35
C PHE A 76 -9.33 -7.24 2.33
N LYS A 77 -8.07 -7.53 2.05
CA LYS A 77 -6.90 -7.07 2.83
C LYS A 77 -6.03 -6.10 2.05
N THR A 78 -6.09 -6.15 0.73
CA THR A 78 -5.27 -5.33 -0.17
C THR A 78 -6.16 -4.50 -1.08
N LEU A 79 -5.93 -3.19 -1.09
CA LEU A 79 -6.59 -2.25 -1.97
C LEU A 79 -5.56 -1.60 -2.90
N SER A 80 -5.85 -1.56 -4.19
CA SER A 80 -5.10 -0.81 -5.18
C SER A 80 -6.00 0.20 -5.85
N ILE A 81 -5.70 1.49 -5.71
CA ILE A 81 -6.38 2.58 -6.42
C ILE A 81 -5.46 3.01 -7.56
N ALA A 82 -5.96 2.94 -8.80
CA ALA A 82 -5.17 3.14 -10.00
C ALA A 82 -5.86 4.09 -11.00
N ILE A 83 -5.67 5.42 -10.86
CA ILE A 83 -6.37 6.42 -11.67
C ILE A 83 -5.45 6.93 -12.79
N THR A 84 -5.62 6.43 -14.01
CA THR A 84 -4.78 6.79 -15.17
C THR A 84 -5.36 7.98 -15.93
N LYS A 85 -4.53 9.00 -16.22
CA LYS A 85 -4.86 10.12 -17.12
C LYS A 85 -5.09 9.58 -18.54
N GLY A 86 -6.35 9.35 -18.90
CA GLY A 86 -6.75 8.75 -20.18
C GLY A 86 -8.03 7.92 -20.06
N ASN A 87 -8.33 7.43 -18.86
CA ASN A 87 -9.63 6.83 -18.56
C ASN A 87 -10.52 7.92 -17.98
N ASP A 88 -11.33 8.51 -18.86
CA ASP A 88 -12.38 9.49 -18.59
C ASP A 88 -11.88 10.91 -18.17
N PRO A 89 -12.19 11.97 -18.94
CA PRO A 89 -12.00 13.35 -18.48
C PRO A 89 -12.90 13.72 -17.28
N ASP A 90 -13.85 12.85 -16.89
CA ASP A 90 -14.83 13.08 -15.83
C ASP A 90 -14.42 12.46 -14.46
N SER A 91 -14.62 13.24 -13.40
CA SER A 91 -14.31 12.98 -11.98
C SER A 91 -14.98 11.76 -11.34
N ARG A 92 -15.85 11.04 -12.05
CA ARG A 92 -16.80 10.05 -11.48
C ARG A 92 -16.13 8.88 -10.79
N VAL A 93 -14.89 8.54 -11.19
CA VAL A 93 -14.12 7.50 -10.52
C VAL A 93 -13.95 7.82 -9.03
N TYR A 94 -13.67 9.08 -8.68
CA TYR A 94 -13.49 9.49 -7.28
C TYR A 94 -14.77 9.35 -6.46
N GLU A 95 -15.92 9.71 -7.03
CA GLU A 95 -17.23 9.54 -6.38
C GLU A 95 -17.56 8.06 -6.16
N ALA A 96 -17.23 7.21 -7.13
CA ALA A 96 -17.44 5.78 -7.03
C ALA A 96 -16.51 5.07 -6.01
N LEU A 97 -15.45 5.73 -5.54
CA LEU A 97 -14.55 5.18 -4.50
C LEU A 97 -15.23 5.02 -3.13
N THR A 98 -16.44 5.54 -2.93
CA THR A 98 -17.27 5.34 -1.72
C THR A 98 -17.45 3.86 -1.35
N VAL A 99 -17.30 2.92 -2.29
CA VAL A 99 -17.26 1.47 -2.00
C VAL A 99 -16.17 1.08 -0.99
N ILE A 100 -15.09 1.85 -0.88
CA ILE A 100 -14.01 1.63 0.09
C ILE A 100 -14.52 1.62 1.52
N GLU A 101 -15.57 2.40 1.83
CA GLU A 101 -16.18 2.48 3.17
C GLU A 101 -16.65 1.11 3.67
N SER A 102 -16.97 0.18 2.75
CA SER A 102 -17.37 -1.18 3.11
C SER A 102 -16.18 -2.09 3.48
N LEU A 103 -14.95 -1.73 3.13
CA LEU A 103 -13.76 -2.58 3.25
C LEU A 103 -13.08 -2.42 4.61
N VAL A 104 -13.51 -3.17 5.62
CA VAL A 104 -13.08 -2.93 7.02
C VAL A 104 -11.71 -3.50 7.41
N ASN A 105 -11.15 -4.45 6.64
CA ASN A 105 -9.95 -5.22 7.02
C ASN A 105 -8.71 -4.89 6.17
N LEU A 106 -8.66 -3.68 5.59
CA LEU A 106 -7.55 -3.28 4.76
C LEU A 106 -6.26 -3.13 5.56
N THR A 107 -5.20 -3.79 5.07
CA THR A 107 -3.85 -3.75 5.66
C THR A 107 -2.77 -3.37 4.65
N GLN A 108 -3.10 -3.37 3.36
CA GLN A 108 -2.17 -3.01 2.29
C GLN A 108 -2.86 -2.04 1.34
N LEU A 109 -2.20 -0.91 1.08
CA LEU A 109 -2.68 0.10 0.16
C LEU A 109 -1.66 0.36 -0.94
N THR A 110 -2.13 0.40 -2.17
CA THR A 110 -1.36 0.85 -3.33
C THR A 110 -2.08 1.99 -4.02
N LEU A 111 -1.39 3.11 -4.21
CA LEU A 111 -1.90 4.32 -4.84
C LEU A 111 -1.09 4.57 -6.12
N THR A 112 -1.74 4.62 -7.28
CA THR A 112 -1.08 4.75 -8.59
C THR A 112 -1.85 5.69 -9.48
N GLY A 113 -1.29 6.84 -9.84
CA GLY A 113 -2.05 7.82 -10.61
C GLY A 113 -3.24 8.40 -9.84
N GLY A 114 -3.47 9.70 -10.01
CA GLY A 114 -4.56 10.41 -9.34
C GLY A 114 -4.04 11.39 -8.29
N ASP A 115 -4.98 11.94 -7.53
CA ASP A 115 -4.75 13.08 -6.65
C ASP A 115 -5.53 12.89 -5.35
N TRP A 116 -4.81 12.86 -4.23
CA TRP A 116 -5.39 12.72 -2.89
C TRP A 116 -6.44 13.80 -2.60
N SER A 117 -6.22 15.03 -3.07
CA SER A 117 -7.12 16.16 -2.82
C SER A 117 -8.49 16.04 -3.51
N ARG A 118 -8.62 15.12 -4.48
CA ARG A 118 -9.86 14.87 -5.21
C ARG A 118 -10.69 13.73 -4.59
N MET A 119 -10.18 13.05 -3.56
CA MET A 119 -10.91 11.99 -2.88
C MET A 119 -12.06 12.57 -2.04
N PRO A 120 -13.25 11.95 -2.02
CA PRO A 120 -14.32 12.35 -1.12
C PRO A 120 -13.91 12.24 0.36
N ASP A 121 -14.42 13.14 1.21
CA ASP A 121 -14.06 13.19 2.64
C ASP A 121 -14.38 11.88 3.38
N THR A 122 -15.45 11.18 3.00
CA THR A 122 -15.82 9.87 3.57
C THR A 122 -14.82 8.78 3.21
N VAL A 123 -14.30 8.80 1.98
CA VAL A 123 -13.26 7.90 1.48
C VAL A 123 -11.94 8.20 2.19
N VAL A 124 -11.56 9.48 2.30
CA VAL A 124 -10.37 9.91 3.05
C VAL A 124 -10.44 9.44 4.49
N SER A 125 -11.56 9.69 5.18
CA SER A 125 -11.78 9.28 6.57
C SER A 125 -11.67 7.76 6.74
N SER A 126 -12.25 7.00 5.81
CA SER A 126 -12.15 5.53 5.80
C SER A 126 -10.70 5.09 5.63
N LEU A 127 -10.00 5.61 4.62
CA LEU A 127 -8.60 5.28 4.37
C LEU A 127 -7.69 5.62 5.55
N GLN A 128 -7.95 6.74 6.26
CA GLN A 128 -7.20 7.14 7.46
C GLN A 128 -7.54 6.29 8.69
N SER A 129 -8.70 5.62 8.72
CA SER A 129 -9.13 4.78 9.84
C SER A 129 -8.41 3.44 9.90
N TYR A 130 -7.88 2.95 8.76
CA TYR A 130 -7.27 1.63 8.67
C TYR A 130 -5.85 1.57 9.26
N SER A 131 -5.46 0.35 9.65
CA SER A 131 -4.11 0.06 10.17
C SER A 131 -3.29 -0.70 9.13
N TYR A 132 -2.43 0.02 8.41
CA TYR A 132 -1.66 -0.53 7.31
C TYR A 132 -0.36 -1.21 7.79
N ARG A 133 -0.07 -2.36 7.18
CA ARG A 133 1.25 -3.00 7.19
C ARG A 133 2.09 -2.62 5.98
N SER A 134 1.45 -2.23 4.88
CA SER A 134 2.12 -1.86 3.64
C SER A 134 1.45 -0.66 2.98
N LEU A 135 2.24 0.35 2.63
CA LEU A 135 1.83 1.45 1.76
C LEU A 135 2.77 1.54 0.55
N VAL A 136 2.20 1.54 -0.65
CA VAL A 136 2.95 1.76 -1.88
C VAL A 136 2.32 2.92 -2.63
N VAL A 137 3.08 3.98 -2.81
CA VAL A 137 2.72 5.11 -3.67
C VAL A 137 3.56 5.05 -4.92
N ASN A 138 2.92 4.76 -6.03
CA ASN A 138 3.53 4.61 -7.35
C ASN A 138 3.54 5.96 -8.10
N PRO A 139 4.23 6.02 -9.25
CA PRO A 139 4.30 7.23 -10.07
C PRO A 139 2.94 7.83 -10.40
N PHE A 140 2.94 9.15 -10.57
CA PHE A 140 1.78 9.98 -10.95
C PHE A 140 0.65 10.07 -9.93
N PHE A 141 0.78 9.48 -8.74
CA PHE A 141 -0.09 9.79 -7.62
C PHE A 141 0.43 11.04 -6.89
N SER A 142 -0.43 12.03 -6.66
CA SER A 142 -0.07 13.27 -5.98
C SER A 142 -0.72 13.41 -4.61
N PHE A 143 0.05 13.90 -3.67
CA PHE A 143 -0.39 14.42 -2.38
C PHE A 143 -0.07 15.92 -2.36
N ARG A 144 -0.83 16.70 -1.59
CA ARG A 144 -0.60 18.15 -1.49
C ARG A 144 0.50 18.47 -0.49
N ALA A 145 0.48 17.75 0.64
CA ALA A 145 1.39 18.00 1.76
C ALA A 145 1.81 16.70 2.46
N ILE A 146 2.90 16.76 3.22
CA ILE A 146 3.32 15.62 4.07
C ILE A 146 2.26 15.24 5.10
N GLY A 147 1.49 16.21 5.60
CA GLY A 147 0.35 15.95 6.47
C GLY A 147 -0.66 14.92 5.92
N ASP A 148 -0.82 14.83 4.60
CA ASP A 148 -1.74 13.87 3.97
C ASP A 148 -1.26 12.42 4.20
N ILE A 149 0.04 12.18 4.00
CA ILE A 149 0.66 10.86 4.22
C ILE A 149 0.63 10.50 5.71
N CYS A 150 0.88 11.48 6.58
CA CYS A 150 0.87 11.28 8.02
C CYS A 150 -0.51 10.93 8.55
N SER A 151 -1.53 11.66 8.10
CA SER A 151 -2.91 11.43 8.49
C SER A 151 -3.38 10.05 8.01
N LEU A 152 -2.98 9.63 6.81
CA LEU A 152 -3.26 8.30 6.26
C LEU A 152 -2.68 7.18 7.14
N LEU A 153 -1.49 7.39 7.71
CA LEU A 153 -0.75 6.33 8.40
C LEU A 153 -0.83 6.42 9.92
N GLN A 154 -1.46 7.44 10.49
CA GLN A 154 -1.51 7.69 11.92
C GLN A 154 -2.01 6.50 12.77
N ASN A 155 -2.80 5.59 12.18
CA ASN A 155 -3.35 4.40 12.83
C ASN A 155 -2.59 3.11 12.49
N SER A 156 -1.36 3.22 11.97
CA SER A 156 -0.55 2.10 11.45
C SER A 156 0.71 1.81 12.30
N PRO A 157 0.58 1.40 13.57
CA PRO A 157 1.73 1.08 14.41
C PRO A 157 2.52 -0.14 13.90
N GLY A 158 1.86 -1.03 13.15
CA GLY A 158 2.45 -2.24 12.56
C GLY A 158 2.98 -2.05 11.13
N LEU A 159 3.26 -0.82 10.69
CA LEU A 159 3.75 -0.55 9.35
C LEU A 159 5.10 -1.27 9.11
N GLN A 160 5.15 -2.17 8.12
CA GLN A 160 6.34 -2.94 7.79
C GLN A 160 7.02 -2.42 6.53
N TRP A 161 6.24 -2.00 5.54
CA TRP A 161 6.75 -1.56 4.26
C TRP A 161 6.11 -0.24 3.84
N ALA A 162 6.94 0.73 3.47
CA ALA A 162 6.51 1.92 2.76
C ALA A 162 7.36 2.11 1.50
N SER A 163 6.73 2.41 0.37
CA SER A 163 7.40 2.74 -0.90
C SER A 163 6.83 4.01 -1.47
N PHE A 164 7.67 5.00 -1.77
CA PHE A 164 7.28 6.27 -2.35
C PHE A 164 8.01 6.51 -3.67
N ARG A 165 7.24 6.52 -4.76
CA ARG A 165 7.68 6.86 -6.12
C ARG A 165 6.84 8.03 -6.65
N CYS A 166 6.63 9.04 -5.81
CA CYS A 166 5.71 10.13 -6.10
C CYS A 166 6.32 11.14 -7.08
N LYS A 167 5.47 11.90 -7.79
CA LYS A 167 5.87 13.06 -8.59
C LYS A 167 5.20 14.31 -8.02
N GLY A 168 5.93 15.41 -7.80
CA GLY A 168 5.31 16.73 -7.58
C GLY A 168 5.95 17.65 -6.52
N ASN A 169 5.50 18.91 -6.54
CA ASN A 169 5.81 19.97 -5.57
C ASN A 169 5.07 19.69 -4.26
N PHE A 170 5.68 18.88 -3.42
CA PHE A 170 5.13 18.49 -2.14
C PHE A 170 5.52 19.50 -1.07
N THR A 171 4.58 19.95 -0.24
CA THR A 171 4.91 20.88 0.86
C THR A 171 5.36 20.12 2.10
N GLU A 172 6.29 20.71 2.85
CA GLU A 172 6.77 20.19 4.14
C GLU A 172 5.75 20.40 5.29
N GLU A 173 4.56 20.91 4.97
CA GLU A 173 3.55 21.29 5.97
C GLU A 173 2.89 20.06 6.62
N CYS A 174 2.99 20.00 7.94
CA CYS A 174 2.44 18.94 8.78
C CYS A 174 1.73 19.59 9.98
N HIS A 175 0.39 19.58 9.99
CA HIS A 175 -0.42 20.20 11.03
C HIS A 175 -0.88 19.23 12.13
N LEU A 176 -0.36 18.00 12.15
CA LEU A 176 -0.76 16.98 13.10
C LEU A 176 -0.07 17.19 14.46
N SER A 177 -0.81 16.95 15.53
CA SER A 177 -0.26 16.92 16.90
C SER A 177 0.41 15.57 17.15
N HIS A 178 1.74 15.55 17.14
CA HIS A 178 2.56 14.33 17.25
C HIS A 178 2.90 13.92 18.69
N SER A 179 2.41 14.66 19.68
CA SER A 179 2.64 14.42 21.10
C SER A 179 1.78 13.29 21.69
N LEU A 180 0.83 12.73 20.93
CA LEU A 180 -0.21 11.83 21.45
C LEU A 180 -0.36 10.46 20.76
N ARG A 181 0.42 10.12 19.73
CA ARG A 181 0.18 8.89 18.92
C ARG A 181 1.44 8.09 18.57
N CYS A 182 1.24 6.78 18.48
CA CYS A 182 2.24 5.80 18.03
C CYS A 182 2.76 6.20 16.65
N ILE A 183 4.04 6.57 16.53
CA ILE A 183 4.61 7.05 15.27
C ILE A 183 4.81 5.84 14.36
N PRO A 184 4.14 5.77 13.19
CA PRO A 184 4.35 4.69 12.25
C PRO A 184 5.81 4.67 11.82
N ALA A 185 6.43 3.48 11.83
CA ALA A 185 7.85 3.35 11.57
C ALA A 185 8.07 2.11 10.68
N PRO A 186 8.18 2.28 9.35
CA PRO A 186 8.32 1.15 8.45
C PRO A 186 9.65 0.44 8.71
N VAL A 187 9.62 -0.89 8.75
CA VAL A 187 10.83 -1.73 8.81
C VAL A 187 11.63 -1.59 7.51
N ARG A 188 10.93 -1.50 6.37
CA ARG A 188 11.49 -1.34 5.03
C ARG A 188 10.95 -0.08 4.38
N LEU A 189 11.84 0.81 3.96
CA LEU A 189 11.49 2.04 3.27
C LEU A 189 12.16 2.06 1.90
N GLN A 190 11.35 2.22 0.85
CA GLN A 190 11.83 2.46 -0.51
C GLN A 190 11.47 3.87 -0.95
N ILE A 191 12.46 4.62 -1.44
CA ILE A 191 12.23 5.93 -2.03
C ILE A 191 12.87 5.94 -3.42
N ASP A 192 12.08 6.37 -4.40
CA ASP A 192 12.47 6.41 -5.81
C ASP A 192 12.38 7.85 -6.34
N ASP A 193 13.51 8.40 -6.75
CA ASP A 193 13.65 9.77 -7.28
C ASP A 193 13.70 9.81 -8.82
N THR A 194 13.53 8.66 -9.50
CA THR A 194 13.74 8.54 -10.95
C THR A 194 12.72 9.29 -11.82
N ALA A 195 11.69 9.89 -11.23
CA ALA A 195 10.57 10.55 -11.91
C ALA A 195 10.57 12.09 -11.78
N SER A 196 11.75 12.73 -11.70
CA SER A 196 11.96 14.18 -11.57
C SER A 196 11.42 14.80 -10.27
N SER A 197 12.36 14.87 -9.30
CA SER A 197 12.53 15.86 -8.23
C SER A 197 11.47 15.98 -7.13
N VAL A 198 11.99 16.03 -5.89
CA VAL A 198 11.42 16.59 -4.64
C VAL A 198 11.11 15.58 -3.50
N PRO A 199 10.61 14.34 -3.71
CA PRO A 199 10.21 13.49 -2.60
C PRO A 199 11.36 13.14 -1.65
N PHE A 200 12.52 12.78 -2.19
CA PHE A 200 13.61 12.22 -1.40
C PHE A 200 14.29 13.25 -0.49
N GLU A 201 14.50 14.48 -0.97
CA GLU A 201 15.04 15.57 -0.15
C GLU A 201 14.14 15.87 1.05
N ILE A 202 12.82 15.92 0.82
CA ILE A 202 11.86 16.19 1.89
C ILE A 202 11.87 15.06 2.91
N PHE A 203 11.82 13.79 2.48
CA PHE A 203 11.84 12.66 3.41
C PHE A 203 13.13 12.63 4.25
N LEU A 204 14.29 12.91 3.67
CA LEU A 204 15.54 12.96 4.44
C LEU A 204 15.66 14.20 5.32
N LYS A 205 15.26 15.39 4.84
CA LYS A 205 15.20 16.60 5.69
C LYS A 205 14.33 16.34 6.92
N LEU A 206 13.15 15.75 6.72
CA LEU A 206 12.26 15.34 7.79
C LEU A 206 12.91 14.31 8.72
N ALA A 207 13.58 13.29 8.18
CA ALA A 207 14.31 12.29 8.96
C ALA A 207 15.42 12.89 9.83
N THR A 208 16.10 13.93 9.34
CA THR A 208 17.18 14.63 10.05
C THR A 208 16.69 15.75 10.97
N SER A 209 15.43 16.18 10.82
CA SER A 209 14.86 17.25 11.63
C SER A 209 14.44 16.74 13.01
N SER A 210 14.46 17.62 14.01
CA SER A 210 13.89 17.36 15.34
C SER A 210 12.35 17.36 15.34
N ARG A 211 11.71 17.66 14.20
CA ARG A 211 10.26 17.67 14.05
C ARG A 211 9.74 16.25 13.79
N SER A 212 8.80 15.81 14.60
CA SER A 212 8.20 14.48 14.54
C SER A 212 7.25 14.31 13.35
N CYS A 213 7.71 14.23 12.12
CA CYS A 213 6.83 13.96 10.96
C CYS A 213 7.70 13.40 9.82
N PRO A 214 7.32 12.36 9.01
CA PRO A 214 6.07 11.59 8.89
C PRO A 214 6.14 10.13 9.41
N PHE A 215 7.35 9.60 9.53
CA PHE A 215 7.67 8.27 10.04
C PHE A 215 8.79 8.41 11.03
N SER A 216 8.86 7.52 12.01
CA SER A 216 10.11 7.35 12.74
C SER A 216 11.08 6.64 11.81
N PHE A 217 12.03 7.38 11.25
CA PHE A 217 13.16 6.79 10.50
C PHE A 217 14.12 6.01 11.41
N ARG A 218 13.89 6.00 12.73
CA ARG A 218 14.72 5.28 13.70
C ARG A 218 14.55 3.77 13.61
N ASN A 219 13.37 3.26 13.25
CA ASN A 219 13.12 1.81 13.18
C ASN A 219 13.27 1.24 11.75
N VAL A 220 13.73 2.04 10.80
CA VAL A 220 13.99 1.57 9.44
C VAL A 220 15.21 0.65 9.48
N HIS A 221 14.99 -0.62 9.13
CA HIS A 221 16.03 -1.64 9.06
C HIS A 221 16.61 -1.78 7.65
N THR A 222 15.78 -1.57 6.63
CA THR A 222 16.19 -1.60 5.23
C THR A 222 15.77 -0.32 4.56
N LEU A 223 16.75 0.42 4.04
CA LEU A 223 16.53 1.61 3.23
C LEU A 223 16.97 1.32 1.80
N SER A 224 16.03 1.42 0.86
CA SER A 224 16.29 1.24 -0.57
C SER A 224 16.06 2.55 -1.31
N LEU A 225 17.08 3.02 -2.00
CA LEU A 225 17.11 4.30 -2.69
C LEU A 225 17.33 4.08 -4.18
N ALA A 226 16.48 4.66 -5.03
CA ALA A 226 16.74 4.77 -6.45
C ALA A 226 16.99 6.24 -6.79
N LEU A 227 18.21 6.57 -7.20
CA LEU A 227 18.68 7.94 -7.41
C LEU A 227 18.92 8.18 -8.90
N SER A 228 18.24 9.17 -9.47
CA SER A 228 18.56 9.71 -10.79
C SER A 228 19.43 10.96 -10.65
N GLY A 229 20.71 10.85 -11.00
CA GLY A 229 21.62 12.01 -11.10
C GLY A 229 22.55 12.27 -9.90
N GLN A 230 23.40 13.29 -10.04
CA GLN A 230 24.50 13.64 -9.12
C GLN A 230 24.13 14.74 -8.11
N SER A 231 22.97 14.67 -7.45
CA SER A 231 22.62 15.72 -6.47
C SER A 231 23.56 15.65 -5.25
N ARG A 232 24.40 16.67 -5.08
CA ARG A 232 25.30 16.82 -3.92
C ARG A 232 24.51 16.97 -2.61
N ILE A 233 23.32 17.59 -2.67
CA ILE A 233 22.42 17.78 -1.53
C ILE A 233 21.94 16.43 -1.00
N LEU A 234 21.57 15.50 -1.90
CA LEU A 234 21.15 14.15 -1.52
C LEU A 234 22.23 13.38 -0.78
N ARG A 235 23.48 13.48 -1.23
CA ARG A 235 24.62 12.86 -0.54
C ARG A 235 24.82 13.43 0.85
N GLN A 236 24.70 14.75 1.00
CA GLN A 236 24.83 15.42 2.28
C GLN A 236 23.74 15.01 3.27
N LEU A 237 22.48 15.00 2.84
CA LEU A 237 21.34 14.59 3.67
C LEU A 237 21.41 13.11 4.05
N LEU A 238 21.85 12.24 3.12
CA LEU A 238 22.04 10.82 3.40
C LEU A 238 23.16 10.62 4.44
N ASN A 239 24.29 11.33 4.29
CA ASN A 239 25.37 11.26 5.27
C ASN A 239 24.91 11.75 6.65
N GLN A 240 24.14 12.83 6.72
CA GLN A 240 23.55 13.31 7.98
C GLN A 240 22.65 12.24 8.60
N TYR A 241 21.82 11.58 7.80
CA TYR A 241 20.96 10.50 8.28
C TYR A 241 21.76 9.30 8.82
N LEU A 242 22.82 8.88 8.13
CA LEU A 242 23.65 7.75 8.55
C LEU A 242 24.41 8.00 9.85
N VAL A 243 24.67 9.27 10.20
CA VAL A 243 25.37 9.67 11.43
C VAL A 243 24.39 9.92 12.59
N LEU A 244 23.07 9.94 12.35
CA LEU A 244 22.08 10.10 13.42
C LEU A 244 22.16 8.95 14.43
N LEU A 245 22.32 9.31 15.71
CA LEU A 245 22.26 8.38 16.83
C LEU A 245 20.86 7.77 16.95
N GLY A 246 20.79 6.44 17.04
CA GLY A 246 19.55 5.70 17.22
C GLY A 246 18.83 5.29 15.93
N THR A 247 19.53 5.23 14.80
CA THR A 247 19.05 4.52 13.61
C THR A 247 19.19 3.01 13.80
N SER A 248 18.18 2.24 13.39
CA SER A 248 18.17 0.77 13.40
C SER A 248 18.56 0.17 12.04
N LEU A 249 19.23 0.97 11.19
CA LEU A 249 19.52 0.62 9.81
C LEU A 249 20.50 -0.54 9.76
N LYS A 250 20.10 -1.64 9.11
CA LYS A 250 20.94 -2.83 8.88
C LYS A 250 21.36 -2.95 7.43
N PHE A 251 20.51 -2.54 6.50
CA PHE A 251 20.73 -2.69 5.07
C PHE A 251 20.45 -1.37 4.34
N LEU A 252 21.42 -0.93 3.54
CA LEU A 252 21.28 0.21 2.65
C LEU A 252 21.49 -0.27 1.21
N HIS A 253 20.46 -0.13 0.39
CA HIS A 253 20.52 -0.41 -1.04
C HIS A 253 20.45 0.91 -1.79
N VAL A 254 21.45 1.21 -2.62
CA VAL A 254 21.48 2.41 -3.46
C VAL A 254 21.60 1.98 -4.91
N ASN A 255 20.53 2.20 -5.66
CA ASN A 255 20.49 1.99 -7.09
C ASN A 255 20.66 3.35 -7.78
N HIS A 256 21.71 3.47 -8.58
CA HIS A 256 21.89 4.62 -9.46
C HIS A 256 21.33 4.28 -10.83
N THR A 257 20.31 5.01 -11.26
CA THR A 257 19.93 5.00 -12.67
C THR A 257 20.80 6.02 -13.40
N PRO A 258 21.63 5.60 -14.38
CA PRO A 258 22.34 6.56 -15.21
C PRO A 258 21.30 7.40 -15.94
N GLY A 259 21.39 8.73 -15.80
CA GLY A 259 20.52 9.63 -16.54
C GLY A 259 20.75 9.38 -18.03
N PHE A 260 19.68 9.08 -18.77
CA PHE A 260 19.75 9.08 -20.23
C PHE A 260 20.02 10.53 -20.65
N LEU A 261 21.23 10.78 -21.16
CA LEU A 261 21.53 11.97 -21.95
C LEU A 261 20.68 11.86 -23.22
N LEU A 262 19.56 12.58 -23.27
CA LEU A 262 18.88 12.94 -24.51
C LEU A 262 19.18 14.41 -24.80
#